data_AF-X1QLJ9-F1
#
_entry.id   AF-X1QLJ9-F1
#
_cell.length_a   1.000
_cell.length_b   1.000
_cell.length_c   1.000
_cell.angle_alpha   90.00
_cell.angle_beta   90.00
_cell.angle_gamma   90.00
#
_symmetry.space_group_name_H-M   'P 1'
#
loop_
_entity.id
_entity.type
_entity.pdbx_description
1 polymer ?
#
loop_
_entity_poly.entity_id
_entity_poly.type
_entity_poly.pdbx_seq_one_letter_code
_entity_poly.pdbx_strand_id
1 'polypeptide(L)'
;EEEDDTPKDLTDYTAEMHIRERVEGKLVKELVSGSGITITGAEGKIELELTPAQTSALQIIKGVYDLELTSPAPAKVTRLLEGDITVKPEVTR
;
A
#
# COMPACT_ATOMS: atom_id res chain seq x y z
N GLU A 1 -12.55 2.04 21.62
CA GLU A 1 -12.97 0.69 21.24
C GLU A 1 -11.95 -0.25 21.87
N GLU A 2 -12.38 -1.32 22.54
CA GLU A 2 -11.41 -2.34 22.97
C GLU A 2 -10.88 -3.00 21.70
N GLU A 3 -9.58 -2.91 21.46
CA GLU A 3 -8.96 -3.70 20.39
C GLU A 3 -8.95 -5.16 20.86
N ASP A 4 -9.68 -6.00 20.13
CA ASP A 4 -9.54 -7.45 20.21
C ASP A 4 -8.18 -7.79 19.57
N ASP A 5 -7.31 -8.50 20.29
CA ASP A 5 -5.99 -8.96 19.79
C ASP A 5 -6.13 -9.96 18.62
N THR A 6 -7.36 -10.30 18.22
CA THR A 6 -7.65 -11.13 17.05
C THR A 6 -7.47 -10.34 15.74
N PRO A 7 -6.60 -10.81 14.81
CA PRO A 7 -6.46 -10.20 13.50
C PRO A 7 -7.79 -10.10 12.77
N LYS A 8 -8.01 -8.97 12.09
CA LYS A 8 -9.20 -8.78 11.26
C LYS A 8 -9.15 -9.71 10.05
N ASP A 9 -10.20 -10.50 9.82
CA ASP A 9 -10.35 -11.27 8.58
C ASP A 9 -10.56 -10.31 7.39
N LEU A 10 -9.69 -10.43 6.39
CA LEU A 10 -9.67 -9.65 5.15
C LEU A 10 -10.00 -10.51 3.92
N THR A 11 -10.66 -11.65 4.09
CA THR A 11 -11.10 -12.50 2.98
C THR A 11 -11.97 -11.72 2.01
N ASP A 12 -11.67 -11.86 0.71
CA ASP A 12 -12.29 -11.16 -0.42
C ASP A 12 -12.14 -9.63 -0.43
N TYR A 13 -11.31 -9.06 0.44
CA TYR A 13 -10.93 -7.65 0.32
C TYR A 13 -9.97 -7.46 -0.85
N THR A 14 -10.05 -6.28 -1.48
CA THR A 14 -9.01 -5.77 -2.37
C THR A 14 -8.36 -4.54 -1.77
N ALA A 15 -7.18 -4.20 -2.24
CA ALA A 15 -6.44 -3.03 -1.82
C ALA A 15 -5.78 -2.33 -3.00
N GLU A 16 -5.61 -1.02 -2.85
CA GLU A 16 -4.94 -0.12 -3.78
C GLU A 16 -4.09 0.87 -2.98
N MET A 17 -2.88 1.13 -3.45
CA MET A 17 -1.95 2.07 -2.84
C MET A 17 -1.40 3.01 -3.90
N HIS A 18 -1.49 4.32 -3.68
CA HIS A 18 -0.82 5.32 -4.50
C HIS A 18 0.34 5.94 -3.74
N ILE A 19 1.49 6.04 -4.41
CA ILE A 19 2.61 6.89 -3.99
C ILE A 19 2.65 8.10 -4.92
N ARG A 20 2.65 9.32 -4.36
CA ARG A 20 2.65 10.59 -5.09
C ARG A 20 3.74 11.53 -4.60
N GLU A 21 4.15 12.48 -5.43
CA GLU A 21 5.13 13.51 -5.05
C GLU A 21 4.62 14.40 -3.88
N ARG A 22 3.31 14.61 -3.81
CA ARG A 22 2.55 15.32 -2.75
C ARG A 22 1.06 15.00 -2.90
N VAL A 23 0.23 15.44 -1.97
CA VAL A 23 -1.25 15.35 -2.09
C VAL A 23 -1.70 15.99 -3.40
N GLU A 24 -2.52 15.26 -4.18
CA GLU A 24 -2.95 15.62 -5.55
C GLU A 24 -1.81 15.83 -6.57
N GLY A 25 -0.58 15.47 -6.21
CA GLY A 25 0.59 15.52 -7.10
C GLY A 25 0.65 14.37 -8.09
N LYS A 26 1.72 14.35 -8.89
CA LYS A 26 1.99 13.30 -9.87
C LYS A 26 2.06 11.92 -9.19
N LEU A 27 1.41 10.93 -9.81
CA LEU A 27 1.54 9.52 -9.42
C LEU A 27 2.95 9.02 -9.73
N VAL A 28 3.61 8.48 -8.72
CA VAL A 28 4.97 7.94 -8.79
C VAL A 28 4.91 6.42 -8.93
N LYS A 29 4.08 5.77 -8.12
CA LYS A 29 3.89 4.32 -8.16
C LYS A 29 2.48 3.97 -7.68
N GLU A 30 1.93 2.94 -8.30
CA GLU A 30 0.68 2.30 -7.89
C GLU A 30 0.98 0.83 -7.57
N LEU A 31 0.34 0.33 -6.51
CA LEU A 31 0.28 -1.08 -6.16
C LEU A 31 -1.20 -1.43 -6.00
N VAL A 32 -1.60 -2.61 -6.45
CA VAL A 32 -2.97 -3.13 -6.34
C VAL A 32 -2.93 -4.59 -5.93
N SER A 33 -4.04 -5.15 -5.43
CA SER A 33 -4.16 -6.58 -5.17
C SER A 33 -3.75 -7.42 -6.39
N GLY A 34 -2.79 -8.33 -6.19
CA GLY A 34 -2.20 -9.16 -7.26
C GLY A 34 -1.06 -8.49 -8.03
N SER A 35 -0.77 -7.21 -7.79
CA SER A 35 0.39 -6.49 -8.36
C SER A 35 1.01 -5.56 -7.33
N GLY A 36 1.97 -6.09 -6.57
CA GLY A 36 2.63 -5.38 -5.48
C GLY A 36 1.87 -5.43 -4.15
N ILE A 37 0.61 -5.88 -4.13
CA ILE A 37 -0.12 -6.17 -2.89
C ILE A 37 -0.57 -7.63 -2.86
N THR A 38 -0.21 -8.35 -1.80
CA THR A 38 -0.70 -9.70 -1.49
C THR A 38 -1.51 -9.64 -0.20
N ILE A 39 -2.75 -10.15 -0.23
CA ILE A 39 -3.62 -10.21 0.96
C ILE A 39 -3.78 -11.69 1.36
N THR A 40 -3.37 -12.04 2.57
CA THR A 40 -3.66 -13.33 3.19
C THR A 40 -4.87 -13.14 4.11
N GLY A 41 -6.06 -13.19 3.50
CA GLY A 41 -7.32 -12.74 4.10
C GLY A 41 -7.60 -13.29 5.49
N ALA A 42 -7.62 -14.63 5.62
CA ALA A 42 -7.91 -15.32 6.88
C ALA A 42 -6.90 -15.03 8.00
N GLU A 43 -5.70 -14.54 7.67
CA GLU A 43 -4.68 -14.16 8.64
C GLU A 43 -4.67 -12.65 8.94
N GLY A 44 -5.49 -11.86 8.23
CA GLY A 44 -5.49 -10.40 8.34
C GLY A 44 -4.18 -9.74 7.90
N LYS A 45 -3.42 -10.39 7.01
CA LYS A 45 -2.10 -9.90 6.57
C LYS A 45 -2.18 -9.26 5.20
N ILE A 46 -1.44 -8.16 5.06
CA ILE A 46 -1.23 -7.45 3.81
C ILE A 46 0.27 -7.30 3.62
N GLU A 47 0.79 -7.80 2.52
CA GLU A 47 2.17 -7.63 2.11
C GLU A 47 2.23 -6.64 0.95
N LEU A 48 3.15 -5.67 1.06
CA LEU A 48 3.44 -4.68 0.02
C LEU A 48 4.84 -4.95 -0.52
N GLU A 49 4.96 -5.20 -1.82
CA GLU A 49 6.23 -5.53 -2.46
C GLU A 49 6.51 -4.61 -3.65
N LEU A 50 7.76 -4.12 -3.71
CA LEU A 50 8.33 -3.50 -4.89
C LEU A 50 9.64 -4.21 -5.23
N THR A 51 9.78 -4.64 -6.47
CA THR A 51 11.01 -5.30 -6.94
C THR A 51 12.18 -4.31 -6.99
N PRO A 52 13.44 -4.79 -7.02
CA PRO A 52 14.61 -3.92 -7.17
C PRO A 52 14.54 -2.99 -8.38
N ALA A 53 13.99 -3.45 -9.51
CA ALA A 53 13.81 -2.63 -10.70
C ALA A 53 12.75 -1.54 -10.49
N GLN A 54 11.68 -1.84 -9.76
CA GLN A 54 10.62 -0.88 -9.47
C GLN A 54 11.10 0.19 -8.47
N THR A 55 11.81 -0.20 -7.42
CA THR A 55 12.37 0.75 -6.44
C THR A 55 13.45 1.63 -7.06
N SER A 56 14.30 1.08 -7.93
CA SER A 56 15.32 1.85 -8.67
C SER A 56 14.73 2.84 -9.67
N ALA A 57 13.50 2.61 -10.13
CA ALA A 57 12.80 3.50 -11.06
C ALA A 57 12.03 4.64 -10.37
N LEU A 58 11.99 4.68 -9.03
CA LEU A 58 11.32 5.76 -8.29
C LEU A 58 12.11 7.06 -8.45
N GLN A 59 11.55 8.03 -9.16
CA GLN A 59 12.19 9.32 -9.44
C GLN A 59 11.88 10.39 -8.36
N ILE A 60 11.79 9.97 -7.09
CA ILE A 60 11.54 10.84 -5.95
C ILE A 60 12.50 10.50 -4.80
N ILE A 61 12.75 11.46 -3.91
CA ILE A 61 13.42 11.22 -2.62
C ILE A 61 12.42 11.33 -1.46
N LYS A 62 11.34 12.09 -1.65
CA LYS A 62 10.21 12.24 -0.72
C LYS A 62 8.89 12.25 -1.47
N GLY A 63 7.84 11.78 -0.82
CA GLY A 63 6.48 11.83 -1.33
C GLY A 63 5.47 11.49 -0.24
N VAL A 64 4.23 11.27 -0.63
CA VAL A 64 3.15 10.80 0.25
C VAL A 64 2.52 9.54 -0.33
N TYR A 65 1.87 8.76 0.52
CA TYR A 65 1.11 7.60 0.10
C TYR A 65 -0.18 7.44 0.90
N ASP A 66 -1.10 6.68 0.31
CA ASP A 66 -2.23 6.05 0.99
C ASP A 66 -2.36 4.58 0.57
N LEU A 67 -2.94 3.76 1.44
CA LEU A 67 -3.36 2.38 1.19
C LEU A 67 -4.84 2.29 1.56
N GLU A 68 -5.67 2.01 0.57
CA GLU A 68 -7.11 1.85 0.73
C GLU A 68 -7.50 0.39 0.57
N LEU A 69 -8.36 -0.10 1.46
CA LEU A 69 -9.01 -1.40 1.37
C LEU A 69 -10.45 -1.23 0.91
N THR A 70 -10.87 -2.07 -0.02
CA THR A 70 -12.27 -2.19 -0.43
C THR A 70 -12.83 -3.50 0.10
N SER A 71 -13.89 -3.42 0.91
CA SER A 71 -14.60 -4.60 1.40
C SER A 71 -15.37 -5.31 0.27
N PRO A 72 -15.63 -6.62 0.40
CA PRO A 72 -16.61 -7.29 -0.44
C PRO A 72 -18.01 -6.71 -0.21
N ALA A 73 -18.97 -7.09 -1.06
CA ALA A 73 -20.30 -6.47 -1.14
C ALA A 73 -21.04 -6.36 0.23
N PRO A 74 -21.60 -5.18 0.58
CA PRO A 74 -21.51 -3.93 -0.16
C PRO A 74 -20.11 -3.33 -0.11
N ALA A 75 -19.60 -2.90 -1.26
CA ALA A 75 -18.25 -2.35 -1.36
C ALA A 75 -18.13 -1.07 -0.54
N LYS A 76 -17.23 -1.08 0.45
CA LYS A 76 -16.86 0.09 1.25
C LYS A 76 -15.36 0.27 1.16
N VAL A 77 -14.93 1.48 0.81
CA VAL A 77 -13.52 1.87 0.83
C VAL A 77 -13.18 2.38 2.23
N THR A 78 -12.08 1.87 2.79
CA THR A 78 -11.49 2.31 4.05
C THR A 78 -10.03 2.60 3.81
N ARG A 79 -9.59 3.84 4.11
CA ARG A 79 -8.16 4.15 4.12
C ARG A 79 -7.52 3.56 5.35
N LEU A 80 -6.68 2.54 5.15
CA LEU A 80 -6.06 1.79 6.22
C LEU A 80 -4.77 2.47 6.70
N LEU A 81 -3.94 2.94 5.77
CA LEU A 81 -2.70 3.65 6.06
C LEU A 81 -2.56 4.88 5.17
N GLU A 82 -1.92 5.92 5.69
CA GLU A 82 -1.47 7.08 4.93
C GLU A 82 -0.22 7.67 5.59
N GLY A 83 0.60 8.38 4.82
CA GLY A 83 1.74 9.10 5.38
C GLY A 83 2.79 9.52 4.37
N ASP A 84 3.96 9.88 4.88
CA ASP A 84 5.11 10.24 4.07
C ASP A 84 5.92 9.01 3.65
N ILE A 85 6.49 9.06 2.44
CA ILE A 85 7.51 8.11 1.99
C ILE A 85 8.85 8.82 1.82
N THR A 86 9.94 8.17 2.22
CA THR A 86 11.31 8.61 1.94
C THR A 86 12.05 7.51 1.19
N VAL A 87 12.49 7.80 -0.02
CA VAL A 87 13.30 6.88 -0.83
C VAL A 87 14.76 7.19 -0.60
N LYS A 88 15.53 6.17 -0.21
CA LYS A 88 16.98 6.24 -0.02
C LYS A 88 17.66 5.40 -1.10
N PRO A 89 18.19 6.02 -2.16
CA PRO A 89 18.88 5.29 -3.22
C PRO A 89 20.09 4.54 -2.67
N GLU A 90 20.41 3.39 -3.29
CA GLU A 90 21.62 2.65 -2.98
C GLU A 90 22.86 3.49 -3.29
N VAL A 91 23.84 3.46 -2.39
CA VAL A 91 25.14 4.14 -2.57
C VAL A 91 26.14 3.21 -3.26
N THR A 92 26.04 1.91 -3.02
CA THR A 92 26.87 0.86 -3.64
C THR A 92 26.39 0.59 -5.08
N ARG A 93 27.32 0.28 -6.00
CA ARG A 93 27.06 -0.07 -7.40
C ARG A 93 27.91 -1.23 -7.86
#